data_AF-A0A385BKY2-F1
#
_entry.id   AF-A0A385BKY2-F1
#
_cell.length_a   1.000
_cell.length_b   1.000
_cell.length_c   1.000
_cell.angle_alpha   90.00
_cell.angle_beta   90.00
_cell.angle_gamma   90.00
#
_symmetry.space_group_name_H-M   'P 1'
#
loop_
_entity.id
_entity.type
_entity.pdbx_description
1 polymer ?
#
loop_
_entity_poly.entity_id
_entity_poly.type
_entity_poly.pdbx_seq_one_letter_code
_entity_poly.pdbx_strand_id
1 'polypeptide(L)'
;MKEKELEYFYPYKTDKKYNYRALEKKFQNDKNYNFENDPYYEFLNSVSKGNEKLAGYISDDLSTWSLWNRLGRNIFSFSNDLLLMLEKTDVDDISFDMFSLPYDDFYLSLKSLGLYANSDNENLIDGVYVHLERSEMEAIPKSERDPKMRDDYYEPEYKLLIYFHFVGNFENFVKEKPDEVIFDEEIKLSWSYGLAFPKYEDFITVGDAIDQEIEKFESQVYQNFPQDKNKREKIINEYKDFVDKTIRVLINSLLYLSQPKEKINSEQEFPQNLPFNFNRKLNFAKTDKQKKKIEKKINETGFSKILYFGNNNNRNVNEYDESHRKSLHWRRGHWRKQLFGKDLQENKLIWIRPVLINKTDEDILPKGHVYEVKTN
;
A
#
# COMPACT_ATOMS: atom_id res chain seq x y z
N MET A 1 -14.62 18.90 17.29
CA MET A 1 -14.77 17.83 16.29
C MET A 1 -14.05 18.27 15.03
N LYS A 2 -13.00 17.57 14.60
CA LYS A 2 -12.56 17.62 13.20
C LYS A 2 -12.51 16.18 12.71
N GLU A 3 -13.47 15.81 11.87
CA GLU A 3 -13.70 14.49 11.28
C GLU A 3 -12.54 14.01 10.38
N LYS A 4 -11.59 14.91 10.10
CA LYS A 4 -10.57 14.83 9.06
C LYS A 4 -9.57 13.68 9.21
N GLU A 5 -9.20 13.26 10.43
CA GLU A 5 -8.20 12.20 10.61
C GLU A 5 -8.78 10.78 10.52
N LEU A 6 -10.01 10.55 11.00
CA LEU A 6 -10.67 9.27 10.77
C LEU A 6 -10.94 9.06 9.28
N GLU A 7 -11.28 10.13 8.56
CA GLU A 7 -11.48 10.12 7.11
C GLU A 7 -10.16 10.12 6.32
N TYR A 8 -9.01 10.27 6.99
CA TYR A 8 -7.71 10.23 6.33
C TYR A 8 -7.40 8.82 5.81
N PHE A 9 -7.68 7.80 6.63
CA PHE A 9 -7.41 6.40 6.29
C PHE A 9 -8.61 5.77 5.60
N TYR A 10 -8.39 5.28 4.39
CA TYR A 10 -9.44 4.73 3.53
C TYR A 10 -10.29 3.62 4.21
N PRO A 11 -9.72 2.63 4.93
CA PRO A 11 -10.51 1.54 5.50
C PRO A 11 -11.58 2.02 6.48
N TYR A 12 -11.32 3.09 7.24
CA TYR A 12 -12.30 3.66 8.17
C TYR A 12 -13.34 4.53 7.47
N LYS A 13 -12.92 5.27 6.44
CA LYS A 13 -13.79 6.09 5.60
C LYS A 13 -14.82 5.24 4.84
N THR A 14 -14.36 4.17 4.18
CA THR A 14 -15.23 3.29 3.38
C THR A 14 -16.21 2.53 4.27
N ASP A 15 -15.74 1.98 5.40
CA ASP A 15 -16.62 1.29 6.35
C ASP A 15 -17.66 2.23 6.97
N LYS A 16 -17.29 3.48 7.29
CA LYS A 16 -18.27 4.47 7.75
C LYS A 16 -19.32 4.80 6.68
N LYS A 17 -18.90 4.89 5.42
CA LYS A 17 -19.77 5.21 4.28
C LYS A 17 -20.76 4.10 3.98
N TYR A 18 -20.27 2.86 3.91
CA TYR A 18 -21.04 1.71 3.43
C TYR A 18 -21.51 0.76 4.53
N ASN A 19 -21.03 0.97 5.77
CA ASN A 19 -21.31 0.11 6.91
C ASN A 19 -20.86 -1.35 6.68
N TYR A 20 -19.70 -1.53 6.05
CA TYR A 20 -19.14 -2.84 5.69
C TYR A 20 -19.08 -3.80 6.88
N ARG A 21 -18.73 -3.33 8.09
CA ARG A 21 -18.77 -4.16 9.31
C ARG A 21 -20.14 -4.75 9.62
N ALA A 22 -21.22 -4.00 9.43
CA ALA A 22 -22.56 -4.53 9.69
C ALA A 22 -22.94 -5.58 8.65
N LEU A 23 -22.52 -5.37 7.40
CA LEU A 23 -22.74 -6.32 6.31
C LEU A 23 -21.96 -7.62 6.56
N GLU A 24 -20.69 -7.52 6.93
CA GLU A 24 -19.83 -8.67 7.27
C GLU A 24 -20.41 -9.53 8.40
N LYS A 25 -20.94 -8.90 9.45
CA LYS A 25 -21.61 -9.62 10.56
C LYS A 25 -22.86 -10.36 10.12
N LYS A 26 -23.61 -9.84 9.14
CA LYS A 26 -24.77 -10.56 8.60
C LYS A 26 -24.30 -11.83 7.89
N PHE A 27 -23.23 -11.76 7.09
CA PHE A 27 -22.68 -12.91 6.37
C PHE A 27 -22.16 -14.02 7.30
N GLN A 28 -21.39 -13.68 8.33
CA GLN A 28 -20.83 -14.69 9.25
C GLN A 28 -21.90 -15.48 10.02
N ASN A 29 -23.12 -14.95 10.13
CA ASN A 29 -24.20 -15.55 10.91
C ASN A 29 -25.22 -16.33 10.06
N ASP A 30 -25.16 -16.25 8.73
CA ASP A 30 -26.09 -16.95 7.86
C ASP A 30 -25.58 -18.37 7.50
N LYS A 31 -26.13 -19.37 8.20
CA LYS A 31 -25.83 -20.79 7.96
C LYS A 31 -26.61 -21.39 6.78
N ASN A 32 -27.59 -20.66 6.24
CA ASN A 32 -28.53 -21.14 5.22
C ASN A 32 -28.47 -20.23 3.98
N TYR A 33 -27.26 -19.88 3.55
CA TYR A 33 -27.01 -19.00 2.41
C TYR A 33 -27.86 -19.43 1.20
N ASN A 34 -28.78 -18.56 0.79
CA ASN A 34 -29.61 -18.70 -0.40
C ASN A 34 -29.26 -17.57 -1.36
N PHE A 35 -28.75 -17.92 -2.54
CA PHE A 35 -28.35 -16.98 -3.59
C PHE A 35 -29.48 -16.04 -4.04
N GLU A 36 -30.75 -16.48 -3.99
CA GLU A 36 -31.90 -15.67 -4.40
C GLU A 36 -32.26 -14.56 -3.40
N ASN A 37 -31.79 -14.65 -2.15
CA ASN A 37 -31.97 -13.63 -1.11
C ASN A 37 -30.62 -13.10 -0.63
N ASP A 38 -29.63 -13.03 -1.53
CA ASP A 38 -28.27 -12.64 -1.15
C ASP A 38 -28.27 -11.18 -0.63
N PRO A 39 -28.01 -10.94 0.67
CA PRO A 39 -27.92 -9.59 1.20
C PRO A 39 -26.77 -8.80 0.56
N TYR A 40 -25.83 -9.47 -0.13
CA TYR A 40 -24.81 -8.86 -0.97
C TYR A 40 -25.44 -8.16 -2.18
N TYR A 41 -26.34 -8.82 -2.91
CA TYR A 41 -26.96 -8.26 -4.11
C TYR A 41 -27.90 -7.10 -3.75
N GLU A 42 -28.72 -7.24 -2.71
CA GLU A 42 -29.59 -6.14 -2.25
C GLU A 42 -28.78 -4.91 -1.80
N PHE A 43 -27.70 -5.14 -1.03
CA PHE A 43 -26.80 -4.09 -0.60
C PHE A 43 -26.17 -3.38 -1.80
N LEU A 44 -25.53 -4.15 -2.70
CA LEU A 44 -24.85 -3.61 -3.86
C LEU A 44 -25.81 -2.81 -4.74
N ASN A 45 -26.98 -3.37 -5.05
CA ASN A 45 -27.98 -2.68 -5.85
C ASN A 45 -28.45 -1.37 -5.18
N SER A 46 -28.58 -1.36 -3.84
CA SER A 46 -28.97 -0.17 -3.08
C SER A 46 -27.90 0.93 -3.14
N VAL A 47 -26.63 0.58 -2.88
CA VAL A 47 -25.54 1.56 -2.82
C VAL A 47 -25.03 1.99 -4.20
N SER A 48 -25.13 1.11 -5.19
CA SER A 48 -24.78 1.41 -6.58
C SER A 48 -25.92 2.08 -7.34
N LYS A 49 -27.15 2.07 -6.80
CA LYS A 49 -28.38 2.52 -7.46
C LYS A 49 -28.62 1.82 -8.81
N GLY A 50 -28.30 0.52 -8.87
CA GLY A 50 -28.43 -0.29 -10.08
C GLY A 50 -27.34 -0.09 -11.14
N ASN A 51 -26.28 0.68 -10.86
CA ASN A 51 -25.13 0.76 -11.76
C ASN A 51 -24.21 -0.46 -11.55
N GLU A 52 -24.11 -1.34 -12.56
CA GLU A 52 -23.36 -2.60 -12.47
C GLU A 52 -21.85 -2.41 -12.26
N LYS A 53 -21.22 -1.44 -12.97
CA LYS A 53 -19.78 -1.17 -12.83
C LYS A 53 -19.44 -0.64 -11.45
N LEU A 54 -20.29 0.22 -10.91
CA LEU A 54 -20.18 0.72 -9.55
C LEU A 54 -20.44 -0.38 -8.51
N ALA A 55 -21.39 -1.30 -8.79
CA ALA A 55 -21.62 -2.46 -7.93
C ALA A 55 -20.38 -3.36 -7.89
N GLY A 56 -19.74 -3.63 -9.04
CA GLY A 56 -18.48 -4.35 -9.12
C GLY A 56 -17.36 -3.66 -8.32
N TYR A 57 -17.19 -2.35 -8.47
CA TYR A 57 -16.19 -1.60 -7.72
C TYR A 57 -16.41 -1.71 -6.20
N ILE A 58 -17.65 -1.52 -5.74
CA ILE A 58 -17.99 -1.61 -4.32
C ILE A 58 -17.85 -3.05 -3.80
N SER A 59 -18.11 -4.04 -4.66
CA SER A 59 -17.92 -5.46 -4.40
C SER A 59 -16.46 -5.77 -4.09
N ASP A 60 -15.55 -5.33 -4.97
CA ASP A 60 -14.12 -5.55 -4.84
C ASP A 60 -13.54 -4.82 -3.62
N ASP A 61 -13.97 -3.59 -3.39
CA ASP A 61 -13.57 -2.81 -2.22
C ASP A 61 -14.03 -3.48 -0.92
N LEU A 62 -15.27 -3.98 -0.88
CA LEU A 62 -15.80 -4.73 0.27
C LEU A 62 -15.03 -6.04 0.50
N SER A 63 -14.69 -6.78 -0.56
CA SER A 63 -13.92 -8.02 -0.46
C SER A 63 -12.57 -7.77 0.18
N THR A 64 -11.81 -6.82 -0.35
CA THR A 64 -10.48 -6.44 0.14
C THR A 64 -10.53 -5.87 1.55
N TRP A 65 -11.48 -4.99 1.83
CA TRP A 65 -11.71 -4.44 3.17
C TRP A 65 -12.05 -5.56 4.18
N SER A 66 -12.86 -6.54 3.78
CA SER A 66 -13.27 -7.65 4.66
C SER A 66 -12.08 -8.53 5.03
N LEU A 67 -11.21 -8.82 4.06
CA LEU A 67 -9.97 -9.56 4.30
C LEU A 67 -9.08 -8.82 5.30
N TRP A 68 -8.80 -7.54 5.06
CA TRP A 68 -8.05 -6.68 5.99
C TRP A 68 -8.67 -6.61 7.39
N ASN A 69 -10.01 -6.53 7.49
CA ASN A 69 -10.71 -6.46 8.77
C ASN A 69 -10.57 -7.74 9.60
N ARG A 70 -10.55 -8.91 8.92
CA ARG A 70 -10.37 -10.22 9.57
C ARG A 70 -8.92 -10.50 9.96
N LEU A 71 -7.96 -10.02 9.17
CA LEU A 71 -6.53 -10.35 9.31
C LEU A 71 -5.72 -9.34 10.14
N GLY A 72 -6.41 -8.58 11.00
CA GLY A 72 -5.78 -7.81 12.08
C GLY A 72 -5.86 -6.30 11.94
N ARG A 73 -6.43 -5.78 10.85
CA ARG A 73 -6.60 -4.34 10.60
C ARG A 73 -5.29 -3.54 10.67
N ASN A 74 -4.20 -4.12 10.19
CA ASN A 74 -2.90 -3.46 10.23
C ASN A 74 -2.89 -2.27 9.26
N ILE A 75 -2.47 -1.08 9.75
CA ILE A 75 -2.33 0.13 8.95
C ILE A 75 -0.92 0.68 9.12
N PHE A 76 -0.25 0.89 8.00
CA PHE A 76 1.05 1.56 7.93
C PHE A 76 0.89 2.93 7.27
N SER A 77 1.52 3.94 7.84
CA SER A 77 1.50 5.32 7.35
C SER A 77 2.91 5.88 7.34
N PHE A 78 3.34 6.42 6.20
CA PHE A 78 4.68 6.96 6.04
C PHE A 78 4.61 8.48 5.96
N SER A 79 5.57 9.17 6.59
CA SER A 79 5.74 10.61 6.41
C SER A 79 6.08 10.93 4.95
N ASN A 80 5.69 12.13 4.51
CA ASN A 80 5.98 12.57 3.15
C ASN A 80 7.49 12.53 2.85
N ASP A 81 8.33 13.02 3.77
CA ASP A 81 9.78 13.03 3.60
C ASP A 81 10.36 11.63 3.41
N LEU A 82 9.84 10.64 4.14
CA LEU A 82 10.26 9.25 3.98
C LEU A 82 9.84 8.70 2.62
N LEU A 83 8.61 8.95 2.19
CA LEU A 83 8.11 8.50 0.90
C LEU A 83 8.88 9.14 -0.26
N LEU A 84 9.24 10.43 -0.19
CA LEU A 84 10.07 11.10 -1.18
C LEU A 84 11.47 10.47 -1.27
N MET A 85 12.07 10.07 -0.14
CA MET A 85 13.34 9.34 -0.17
C MET A 85 13.18 7.93 -0.80
N LEU A 86 12.08 7.25 -0.52
CA LEU A 86 11.79 5.94 -1.09
C LEU A 86 11.55 6.02 -2.61
N GLU A 87 10.86 7.07 -3.09
CA GLU A 87 10.69 7.36 -4.52
C GLU A 87 12.05 7.48 -5.24
N LYS A 88 13.06 8.07 -4.58
CA LYS A 88 14.41 8.23 -5.13
C LYS A 88 15.33 7.02 -4.87
N THR A 89 14.78 5.85 -4.56
CA THR A 89 15.54 4.61 -4.28
C THR A 89 15.33 3.55 -5.38
N ASP A 90 16.42 3.00 -5.91
CA ASP A 90 16.42 1.91 -6.90
C ASP A 90 16.09 0.57 -6.25
N VAL A 91 15.32 -0.27 -6.96
CA VAL A 91 14.80 -1.56 -6.45
C VAL A 91 15.02 -2.76 -7.40
N ASP A 92 15.45 -2.55 -8.64
CA ASP A 92 15.40 -3.57 -9.68
C ASP A 92 16.16 -4.85 -9.30
N ASP A 93 17.37 -4.70 -8.75
CA ASP A 93 18.25 -5.84 -8.41
C ASP A 93 17.82 -6.64 -7.16
N ILE A 94 16.66 -6.33 -6.57
CA ILE A 94 16.22 -6.94 -5.32
C ILE A 94 15.49 -8.25 -5.57
N SER A 95 15.96 -9.30 -4.91
CA SER A 95 15.37 -10.63 -5.01
C SER A 95 14.16 -10.81 -4.09
N PHE A 96 13.22 -11.69 -4.47
CA PHE A 96 11.98 -11.91 -3.73
C PHE A 96 12.18 -12.38 -2.27
N ASP A 97 13.29 -13.05 -1.96
CA ASP A 97 13.66 -13.49 -0.61
C ASP A 97 13.98 -12.33 0.35
N MET A 98 14.10 -11.10 -0.17
CA MET A 98 14.32 -9.89 0.65
C MET A 98 13.02 -9.32 1.25
N PHE A 99 11.84 -9.78 0.80
CA PHE A 99 10.55 -9.36 1.37
C PHE A 99 10.24 -10.13 2.66
N SER A 100 10.56 -9.52 3.79
CA SER A 100 10.32 -10.04 5.14
C SER A 100 9.28 -9.18 5.87
N LEU A 101 8.06 -9.13 5.32
CA LEU A 101 6.99 -8.27 5.83
C LEU A 101 6.44 -8.75 7.19
N PRO A 102 5.98 -7.82 8.04
CA PRO A 102 5.46 -8.16 9.37
C PRO A 102 4.08 -8.83 9.37
N TYR A 103 3.32 -8.68 8.28
CA TYR A 103 2.00 -9.27 8.06
C TYR A 103 1.83 -9.57 6.57
N ASP A 104 1.04 -10.59 6.26
CA ASP A 104 0.69 -10.91 4.86
C ASP A 104 -0.47 -10.03 4.35
N ASP A 105 -1.25 -9.42 5.26
CA ASP A 105 -2.37 -8.55 4.93
C ASP A 105 -2.37 -7.25 5.73
N PHE A 106 -2.35 -6.13 5.02
CA PHE A 106 -2.36 -4.81 5.64
C PHE A 106 -2.76 -3.70 4.66
N TYR A 107 -3.10 -2.54 5.20
CA TYR A 107 -3.30 -1.32 4.43
C TYR A 107 -2.08 -0.40 4.57
N LEU A 108 -1.64 0.17 3.46
CA LEU A 108 -0.58 1.17 3.39
C LEU A 108 -1.16 2.50 2.89
N SER A 109 -1.02 3.55 3.68
CA SER A 109 -1.45 4.90 3.26
C SER A 109 -0.38 5.55 2.37
N LEU A 110 -0.81 6.02 1.20
CA LEU A 110 0.02 6.78 0.24
C LEU A 110 -0.43 8.23 0.07
N LYS A 111 -1.48 8.63 0.80
CA LYS A 111 -2.17 9.91 0.64
C LYS A 111 -1.25 11.13 0.72
N SER A 112 -0.15 11.06 1.46
CA SER A 112 0.84 12.14 1.56
C SER A 112 1.61 12.40 0.25
N LEU A 113 1.79 11.39 -0.62
CA LEU A 113 2.47 11.55 -1.91
C LEU A 113 1.61 12.23 -2.98
N GLY A 114 0.29 12.26 -2.81
CA GLY A 114 -0.60 12.84 -3.82
C GLY A 114 -0.61 12.07 -5.14
N LEU A 115 -0.49 10.74 -5.12
CA LEU A 115 -0.46 9.91 -6.33
C LEU A 115 -1.85 9.79 -6.95
N TYR A 116 -1.90 9.76 -8.27
CA TYR A 116 -3.12 9.59 -9.04
C TYR A 116 -3.12 8.24 -9.76
N ALA A 117 -4.29 7.62 -9.82
CA ALA A 117 -4.49 6.40 -10.58
C ALA A 117 -4.47 6.64 -12.09
N ASN A 118 -4.65 7.88 -12.56
CA ASN A 118 -4.63 8.21 -13.99
C ASN A 118 -3.85 9.51 -14.27
N SER A 119 -3.44 9.68 -15.53
CA SER A 119 -2.69 10.84 -16.02
C SER A 119 -3.44 12.16 -15.90
N ASP A 120 -4.77 12.11 -15.87
CA ASP A 120 -5.62 13.31 -15.82
C ASP A 120 -5.68 13.94 -14.42
N ASN A 121 -5.02 13.35 -13.42
CA ASN A 121 -4.98 13.80 -12.02
C ASN A 121 -6.38 13.94 -11.38
N GLU A 122 -7.34 13.14 -11.83
CA GLU A 122 -8.71 13.15 -11.30
C GLU A 122 -8.88 12.14 -10.16
N ASN A 123 -8.16 11.02 -10.23
CA ASN A 123 -8.35 9.87 -9.34
C ASN A 123 -7.25 9.74 -8.31
N LEU A 124 -7.34 10.53 -7.23
CA LEU A 124 -6.37 10.47 -6.13
C LEU A 124 -6.42 9.11 -5.41
N ILE A 125 -5.25 8.48 -5.26
CA ILE A 125 -5.04 7.25 -4.49
C ILE A 125 -4.92 7.63 -3.01
N ASP A 126 -5.86 7.16 -2.17
CA ASP A 126 -5.79 7.33 -0.71
C ASP A 126 -4.77 6.33 -0.09
N GLY A 127 -4.66 5.14 -0.69
CA GLY A 127 -3.70 4.11 -0.30
C GLY A 127 -3.89 2.81 -1.05
N VAL A 128 -3.32 1.74 -0.49
CA VAL A 128 -3.32 0.42 -1.10
C VAL A 128 -3.50 -0.66 -0.03
N TYR A 129 -4.34 -1.64 -0.29
CA TYR A 129 -4.31 -2.91 0.44
C TYR A 129 -3.25 -3.80 -0.18
N VAL A 130 -2.40 -4.36 0.67
CA VAL A 130 -1.34 -5.28 0.28
C VAL A 130 -1.70 -6.66 0.81
N HIS A 131 -1.73 -7.64 -0.09
CA HIS A 131 -1.94 -9.05 0.22
C HIS A 131 -0.76 -9.87 -0.32
N LEU A 132 -0.25 -10.79 0.48
CA LEU A 132 0.84 -11.67 0.11
C LEU A 132 0.33 -13.10 0.00
N GLU A 133 0.65 -13.72 -1.12
CA GLU A 133 0.47 -15.15 -1.31
C GLU A 133 1.86 -15.83 -1.31
N ARG A 134 2.06 -16.75 -0.36
CA ARG A 134 3.31 -17.50 -0.18
C ARG A 134 3.09 -18.96 -0.53
N SER A 135 2.49 -19.22 -1.68
CA SER A 135 2.01 -20.55 -2.06
C SER A 135 3.10 -21.63 -2.01
N GLU A 136 4.37 -21.30 -2.27
CA GLU A 136 5.49 -22.23 -2.05
C GLU A 136 5.70 -22.65 -0.59
N MET A 137 5.59 -21.72 0.36
CA MET A 137 5.72 -22.01 1.79
C MET A 137 4.47 -22.68 2.37
N GLU A 138 3.33 -22.44 1.74
CA GLU A 138 2.01 -22.95 2.14
C GLU A 138 1.62 -24.24 1.40
N ALA A 139 2.52 -24.78 0.58
CA ALA A 139 2.27 -25.96 -0.23
C ALA A 139 1.90 -27.17 0.64
N ILE A 140 0.76 -27.78 0.34
CA ILE A 140 0.27 -28.95 1.09
C ILE A 140 1.24 -30.11 0.88
N PRO A 141 1.81 -30.70 1.96
CA PRO A 141 2.69 -31.85 1.86
C PRO A 141 2.01 -32.98 1.09
N LYS A 142 2.77 -33.71 0.25
CA LYS A 142 2.21 -34.81 -0.56
C LYS A 142 1.40 -35.84 0.25
N SER A 143 1.79 -36.06 1.51
CA SER A 143 1.09 -36.95 2.44
C SER A 143 -0.30 -36.47 2.87
N GLU A 144 -0.60 -35.18 2.72
CA GLU A 144 -1.85 -34.54 3.15
C GLU A 144 -2.77 -34.16 1.97
N ARG A 145 -2.32 -34.39 0.73
CA ARG A 145 -3.08 -34.11 -0.50
C ARG A 145 -4.24 -35.11 -0.67
N ASP A 146 -5.38 -34.66 -1.18
CA ASP A 146 -6.49 -35.57 -1.53
C ASP A 146 -6.06 -36.39 -2.77
N PRO A 147 -5.99 -37.74 -2.67
CA PRO A 147 -5.59 -38.58 -3.79
C PRO A 147 -6.58 -38.56 -4.97
N LYS A 148 -7.77 -37.97 -4.82
CA LYS A 148 -8.74 -37.77 -5.92
C LYS A 148 -8.49 -36.49 -6.72
N MET A 149 -7.74 -35.54 -6.16
CA MET A 149 -7.36 -34.32 -6.85
C MET A 149 -6.08 -34.56 -7.64
N ARG A 150 -5.95 -33.88 -8.78
CA ARG A 150 -4.73 -33.96 -9.58
C ARG A 150 -3.59 -33.25 -8.83
N ASP A 151 -2.37 -33.76 -8.95
CA ASP A 151 -1.21 -33.22 -8.24
C ASP A 151 -0.93 -31.74 -8.58
N ASP A 152 -1.23 -31.33 -9.81
CA ASP A 152 -1.08 -29.95 -10.29
C ASP A 152 -1.99 -28.95 -9.55
N TYR A 153 -3.11 -29.41 -8.99
CA TYR A 153 -3.98 -28.59 -8.13
C TYR A 153 -3.29 -28.10 -6.85
N TYR A 154 -2.28 -28.84 -6.38
CA TYR A 154 -1.55 -28.52 -5.14
C TYR A 154 -0.17 -27.92 -5.41
N GLU A 155 0.22 -27.77 -6.67
CA GLU A 155 1.52 -27.21 -7.00
C GLU A 155 1.44 -25.69 -7.01
N PRO A 156 2.25 -25.01 -6.19
CA PRO A 156 2.23 -23.56 -6.13
C PRO A 156 2.74 -22.96 -7.45
N GLU A 157 2.01 -21.97 -7.96
CA GLU A 157 2.37 -21.24 -9.17
C GLU A 157 3.51 -20.23 -8.92
N TYR A 158 3.59 -19.70 -7.70
CA TYR A 158 4.49 -18.61 -7.32
C TYR A 158 5.38 -18.97 -6.12
N LYS A 159 6.61 -18.49 -6.13
CA LYS A 159 7.49 -18.44 -4.94
C LYS A 159 6.98 -17.38 -3.96
N LEU A 160 6.55 -16.25 -4.53
CA LEU A 160 5.93 -15.13 -3.84
C LEU A 160 5.05 -14.39 -4.83
N LEU A 161 3.88 -13.95 -4.38
CA LEU A 161 3.05 -13.02 -5.12
C LEU A 161 2.56 -11.93 -4.18
N ILE A 162 2.81 -10.67 -4.55
CA ILE A 162 2.36 -9.51 -3.78
C ILE A 162 1.30 -8.79 -4.59
N TYR A 163 0.06 -8.84 -4.10
CA TYR A 163 -1.07 -8.13 -4.68
C TYR A 163 -1.23 -6.76 -4.03
N PHE A 164 -1.36 -5.75 -4.87
CA PHE A 164 -1.71 -4.39 -4.51
C PHE A 164 -3.12 -4.11 -5.00
N HIS A 165 -4.01 -3.67 -4.11
CA HIS A 165 -5.34 -3.17 -4.46
C HIS A 165 -5.44 -1.69 -4.06
N PHE A 166 -5.38 -0.82 -5.06
CA PHE A 166 -5.42 0.63 -4.93
C PHE A 166 -6.83 1.10 -4.60
N VAL A 167 -6.91 2.02 -3.63
CA VAL A 167 -8.20 2.54 -3.16
C VAL A 167 -8.18 4.05 -3.02
N GLY A 168 -9.34 4.66 -3.25
CA GLY A 168 -9.50 6.10 -3.35
C GLY A 168 -10.96 6.47 -3.62
N ASN A 169 -11.23 7.76 -3.88
CA ASN A 169 -12.59 8.20 -4.19
C ASN A 169 -12.91 7.99 -5.67
N PHE A 170 -13.04 6.75 -6.08
CA PHE A 170 -13.13 6.37 -7.50
C PHE A 170 -14.55 6.27 -8.04
N GLU A 171 -15.57 6.36 -7.18
CA GLU A 171 -16.96 6.16 -7.59
C GLU A 171 -17.45 7.11 -8.68
N ASN A 172 -17.01 8.37 -8.65
CA ASN A 172 -17.41 9.33 -9.69
C ASN A 172 -16.78 8.95 -11.03
N PHE A 173 -15.50 8.59 -11.03
CA PHE A 173 -14.84 8.07 -12.22
C PHE A 173 -15.53 6.80 -12.73
N VAL A 174 -15.88 5.87 -11.85
CA VAL A 174 -16.61 4.64 -12.21
C VAL A 174 -17.98 4.93 -12.83
N LYS A 175 -18.67 5.97 -12.36
CA LYS A 175 -19.98 6.38 -12.89
C LYS A 175 -19.89 7.14 -14.21
N GLU A 176 -18.92 8.04 -14.34
CA GLU A 176 -18.80 8.96 -15.47
C GLU A 176 -18.07 8.34 -16.65
N LYS A 177 -17.13 7.44 -16.38
CA LYS A 177 -16.27 6.79 -17.36
C LYS A 177 -16.30 5.25 -17.17
N PRO A 178 -17.49 4.60 -17.16
CA PRO A 178 -17.62 3.16 -16.87
C PRO A 178 -16.87 2.26 -17.88
N ASP A 179 -16.73 2.73 -19.12
CA ASP A 179 -15.98 2.04 -20.18
C ASP A 179 -14.45 2.25 -20.04
N GLU A 180 -14.01 3.13 -19.15
CA GLU A 180 -12.60 3.32 -18.80
C GLU A 180 -12.22 2.64 -17.49
N VAL A 181 -13.15 1.88 -16.90
CA VAL A 181 -12.97 1.16 -15.63
C VAL A 181 -12.83 -0.31 -15.94
N ILE A 182 -11.69 -0.91 -15.60
CA ILE A 182 -11.44 -2.33 -15.90
C ILE A 182 -12.41 -3.23 -15.11
N PHE A 183 -13.21 -3.97 -15.88
CA PHE A 183 -13.49 -5.38 -15.61
C PHE A 183 -13.10 -6.13 -16.89
N ASP A 184 -11.93 -6.77 -16.86
CA ASP A 184 -11.42 -7.81 -17.77
C ASP A 184 -11.22 -7.56 -19.28
N GLU A 185 -11.86 -6.60 -19.96
CA GLU A 185 -11.87 -6.67 -21.45
C GLU A 185 -11.39 -5.43 -22.24
N GLU A 186 -11.25 -4.25 -21.64
CA GLU A 186 -10.62 -3.09 -22.30
C GLU A 186 -9.59 -2.42 -21.39
N ILE A 187 -8.37 -2.26 -21.90
CA ILE A 187 -7.21 -1.91 -21.08
C ILE A 187 -7.20 -0.43 -20.77
N LYS A 188 -7.61 -0.08 -19.56
CA LYS A 188 -7.34 1.20 -18.90
C LYS A 188 -7.35 1.06 -17.38
N LEU A 189 -6.16 1.03 -16.77
CA LEU A 189 -5.88 1.12 -15.31
C LEU A 189 -6.67 0.17 -14.40
N SER A 190 -6.08 -1.00 -14.17
CA SER A 190 -6.51 -1.90 -13.11
C SER A 190 -6.27 -1.21 -11.76
N TRP A 191 -7.28 -1.22 -10.89
CA TRP A 191 -7.14 -0.88 -9.47
C TRP A 191 -6.27 -1.89 -8.72
N SER A 192 -5.73 -2.88 -9.41
CA SER A 192 -4.90 -3.93 -8.85
C SER A 192 -3.60 -4.11 -9.64
N TYR A 193 -2.52 -4.42 -8.94
CA TYR A 193 -1.23 -4.79 -9.52
C TYR A 193 -0.69 -6.02 -8.79
N GLY A 194 -0.22 -7.03 -9.53
CA GLY A 194 0.41 -8.22 -8.96
C GLY A 194 1.91 -8.22 -9.23
N LEU A 195 2.74 -8.21 -8.20
CA LEU A 195 4.17 -8.46 -8.34
C LEU A 195 4.44 -9.95 -8.14
N ALA A 196 4.50 -10.69 -9.24
CA ALA A 196 4.62 -12.13 -9.26
C ALA A 196 6.08 -12.59 -9.36
N PHE A 197 6.44 -13.61 -8.58
CA PHE A 197 7.71 -14.33 -8.70
C PHE A 197 7.42 -15.81 -8.98
N PRO A 198 7.29 -16.21 -10.25
CA PRO A 198 6.84 -17.56 -10.60
C PRO A 198 7.83 -18.65 -10.17
N LYS A 199 7.28 -19.83 -9.83
CA LYS A 199 8.07 -20.97 -9.38
C LYS A 199 8.97 -21.54 -10.48
N TYR A 200 8.44 -21.63 -11.69
CA TYR A 200 9.05 -22.34 -12.82
C TYR A 200 9.85 -21.42 -13.76
N GLU A 201 10.03 -20.16 -13.37
CA GLU A 201 10.81 -19.17 -14.13
C GLU A 201 12.05 -18.76 -13.34
N ASP A 202 13.11 -18.39 -14.08
CA ASP A 202 14.39 -17.91 -13.53
C ASP A 202 14.30 -16.43 -13.09
N PHE A 203 13.10 -15.86 -13.05
CA PHE A 203 12.86 -14.52 -12.51
C PHE A 203 13.09 -14.53 -11.00
N ILE A 204 14.08 -13.75 -10.59
CA ILE A 204 14.49 -13.70 -9.18
C ILE A 204 14.31 -12.28 -8.66
N THR A 205 14.41 -11.26 -9.52
CA THR A 205 14.50 -9.86 -9.11
C THR A 205 13.19 -9.10 -9.33
N VAL A 206 13.04 -8.00 -8.61
CA VAL A 206 11.92 -7.06 -8.77
C VAL A 206 11.88 -6.49 -10.18
N GLY A 207 13.05 -6.21 -10.78
CA GLY A 207 13.15 -5.74 -12.16
C GLY A 207 12.53 -6.74 -13.12
N ASP A 208 12.90 -8.02 -13.01
CA ASP A 208 12.34 -9.10 -13.85
C ASP A 208 10.80 -9.17 -13.73
N ALA A 209 10.28 -9.12 -12.50
CA ALA A 209 8.85 -9.20 -12.25
C ALA A 209 8.09 -7.97 -12.80
N ILE A 210 8.67 -6.77 -12.69
CA ILE A 210 8.09 -5.55 -13.26
C ILE A 210 8.09 -5.62 -14.79
N ASP A 211 9.20 -6.03 -15.39
CA ASP A 211 9.33 -6.12 -16.85
C ASP A 211 8.33 -7.13 -17.41
N GLN A 212 8.15 -8.28 -16.76
CA GLN A 212 7.15 -9.27 -17.15
C GLN A 212 5.71 -8.70 -17.11
N GLU A 213 5.36 -7.97 -16.06
CA GLU A 213 4.02 -7.34 -15.96
C GLU A 213 3.82 -6.25 -17.03
N ILE A 214 4.85 -5.47 -17.33
CA ILE A 214 4.84 -4.51 -18.45
C ILE A 214 4.63 -5.24 -19.77
N GLU A 215 5.37 -6.32 -20.04
CA GLU A 215 5.23 -7.10 -21.28
C GLU A 215 3.84 -7.72 -21.43
N LYS A 216 3.28 -8.28 -20.35
CA LYS A 216 1.89 -8.79 -20.33
C LYS A 216 0.89 -7.69 -20.66
N PHE A 217 1.02 -6.54 -20.01
CA PHE A 217 0.17 -5.38 -20.26
C PHE A 217 0.30 -4.89 -21.70
N GLU A 218 1.51 -4.73 -22.23
CA GLU A 218 1.75 -4.33 -23.61
C GLU A 218 1.08 -5.30 -24.59
N SER A 219 1.27 -6.62 -24.40
CA SER A 219 0.64 -7.65 -25.23
C SER A 219 -0.88 -7.52 -25.26
N GLN A 220 -1.51 -7.32 -24.10
CA GLN A 220 -2.95 -7.04 -24.02
C GLN A 220 -3.29 -5.77 -24.84
N VAL A 221 -2.50 -4.69 -24.71
CA VAL A 221 -2.76 -3.41 -25.39
C VAL A 221 -2.70 -3.58 -26.91
N TYR A 222 -1.78 -4.39 -27.40
CA TYR A 222 -1.69 -4.75 -28.82
C TYR A 222 -2.90 -5.58 -29.29
N GLN A 223 -3.40 -6.50 -28.47
CA GLN A 223 -4.57 -7.31 -28.81
C GLN A 223 -5.86 -6.48 -28.88
N ASN A 224 -6.06 -5.56 -27.94
CA ASN A 224 -7.27 -4.75 -27.87
C ASN A 224 -7.28 -3.55 -28.83
N PHE A 225 -6.11 -3.03 -29.19
CA PHE A 225 -6.00 -1.89 -30.12
C PHE A 225 -5.08 -2.22 -31.31
N PRO A 226 -5.41 -3.24 -32.13
CA PRO A 226 -4.50 -3.76 -33.16
C PRO A 226 -4.15 -2.75 -34.26
N GLN A 227 -5.02 -1.78 -34.53
CA GLN A 227 -4.85 -0.80 -35.61
C GLN A 227 -4.55 0.64 -35.15
N ASP A 228 -4.64 0.93 -33.84
CA ASP A 228 -4.48 2.29 -33.32
C ASP A 228 -3.14 2.48 -32.59
N LYS A 229 -2.09 2.74 -33.36
CA LYS A 229 -0.72 2.93 -32.83
C LYS A 229 -0.65 4.03 -31.77
N ASN A 230 -1.28 5.18 -32.02
CA ASN A 230 -1.20 6.33 -31.12
C ASN A 230 -1.87 6.03 -29.76
N LYS A 231 -3.03 5.36 -29.80
CA LYS A 231 -3.71 4.93 -28.57
C LYS A 231 -2.88 3.91 -27.79
N ARG A 232 -2.25 2.94 -28.47
CA ARG A 232 -1.34 1.98 -27.82
C ARG A 232 -0.17 2.67 -27.11
N GLU A 233 0.56 3.52 -27.82
CA GLU A 233 1.73 4.23 -27.27
C GLU A 233 1.33 5.09 -26.07
N LYS A 234 0.19 5.78 -26.15
CA LYS A 234 -0.32 6.57 -25.02
C LYS A 234 -0.58 5.70 -23.78
N ILE A 235 -1.35 4.62 -23.92
CA ILE A 235 -1.73 3.73 -22.81
C ILE A 235 -0.51 3.05 -22.19
N ILE A 236 0.42 2.56 -23.02
CA ILE A 236 1.65 1.92 -22.54
C ILE A 236 2.52 2.91 -21.77
N ASN A 237 2.68 4.13 -22.27
CA ASN A 237 3.46 5.16 -21.58
C ASN A 237 2.82 5.57 -20.25
N GLU A 238 1.50 5.72 -20.20
CA GLU A 238 0.76 6.00 -18.95
C GLU A 238 0.95 4.87 -17.92
N TYR A 239 0.89 3.61 -18.35
CA TYR A 239 1.13 2.47 -17.47
C TYR A 239 2.58 2.41 -16.97
N LYS A 240 3.57 2.63 -17.85
CA LYS A 240 4.98 2.69 -17.45
C LYS A 240 5.25 3.82 -16.46
N ASP A 241 4.63 4.99 -16.66
CA ASP A 241 4.73 6.12 -15.73
C ASP A 241 4.10 5.78 -14.37
N PHE A 242 2.95 5.10 -14.36
CA PHE A 242 2.33 4.58 -13.15
C PHE A 242 3.24 3.57 -12.43
N VAL A 243 3.84 2.62 -13.14
CA VAL A 243 4.78 1.65 -12.56
C VAL A 243 5.98 2.38 -11.95
N ASP A 244 6.59 3.32 -12.67
CA ASP A 244 7.78 4.03 -12.22
C ASP A 244 7.52 4.91 -10.99
N LYS A 245 6.40 5.66 -10.99
CA LYS A 245 6.07 6.60 -9.90
C LYS A 245 5.40 5.95 -8.70
N THR A 246 4.56 4.93 -8.93
CA THR A 246 3.68 4.36 -7.89
C THR A 246 4.15 2.99 -7.43
N ILE A 247 4.38 2.06 -8.35
CA ILE A 247 4.73 0.68 -7.98
C ILE A 247 6.12 0.61 -7.34
N ARG A 248 7.10 1.35 -7.88
CA ARG A 248 8.46 1.35 -7.31
C ARG A 248 8.50 1.94 -5.90
N VAL A 249 7.79 3.04 -5.62
CA VAL A 249 7.75 3.61 -4.25
C VAL A 249 7.02 2.67 -3.28
N LEU A 250 6.02 1.93 -3.76
CA LEU A 250 5.35 0.89 -2.98
C LEU A 250 6.29 -0.25 -2.61
N ILE A 251 7.00 -0.80 -3.58
CA ILE A 251 7.99 -1.85 -3.34
C ILE A 251 9.08 -1.38 -2.38
N ASN A 252 9.59 -0.17 -2.57
CA ASN A 252 10.51 0.47 -1.61
C ASN A 252 9.93 0.55 -0.20
N SER A 253 8.65 0.90 -0.07
CA SER A 253 7.95 0.94 1.22
C SER A 253 7.86 -0.44 1.86
N LEU A 254 7.59 -1.48 1.08
CA LEU A 254 7.59 -2.88 1.55
C LEU A 254 8.98 -3.33 2.02
N LEU A 255 10.03 -2.99 1.29
CA LEU A 255 11.42 -3.29 1.68
C LEU A 255 11.85 -2.54 2.94
N TYR A 256 11.32 -1.32 3.14
CA TYR A 256 11.48 -0.58 4.39
C TYR A 256 10.80 -1.30 5.57
N LEU A 257 9.56 -1.80 5.38
CA LEU A 257 8.87 -2.61 6.40
C LEU A 257 9.56 -3.95 6.66
N SER A 258 10.33 -4.46 5.70
CA SER A 258 11.11 -5.70 5.82
C SER A 258 12.41 -5.54 6.62
N GLN A 259 12.76 -4.31 7.01
CA GLN A 259 13.93 -4.06 7.86
C GLN A 259 13.70 -4.58 9.29
N PRO A 260 14.77 -4.99 10.00
CA PRO A 260 14.69 -5.31 11.43
C PRO A 260 14.05 -4.17 12.23
N LYS A 261 13.19 -4.51 13.20
CA LYS A 261 12.42 -3.53 13.99
C LYS A 261 13.30 -2.51 14.71
N GLU A 262 14.53 -2.89 15.07
CA GLU A 262 15.50 -2.02 15.73
C GLU A 262 16.07 -0.94 14.80
N LYS A 263 15.93 -1.10 13.48
CA LYS A 263 16.40 -0.13 12.47
C LYS A 263 15.31 0.81 11.96
N ILE A 264 14.05 0.47 12.17
CA ILE A 264 12.91 1.28 11.73
C ILE A 264 12.25 1.93 12.95
N ASN A 265 12.28 3.27 12.96
CA ASN A 265 11.56 4.01 13.98
C ASN A 265 10.09 4.09 13.57
N SER A 266 9.22 3.57 14.43
CA SER A 266 7.77 3.64 14.27
C SER A 266 7.09 4.13 15.53
N GLU A 267 6.09 4.98 15.38
CA GLU A 267 5.17 5.37 16.44
C GLU A 267 3.85 4.63 16.24
N GLN A 268 3.28 4.06 17.31
CA GLN A 268 2.04 3.29 17.21
C GLN A 268 0.93 3.98 18.01
N GLU A 269 -0.02 4.59 17.31
CA GLU A 269 -1.08 5.41 17.90
C GLU A 269 -2.45 5.10 17.29
N PHE A 270 -3.52 5.33 18.05
CA PHE A 270 -4.85 5.34 17.45
C PHE A 270 -5.06 6.62 16.63
N PRO A 271 -5.90 6.59 15.57
CA PRO A 271 -6.24 7.82 14.86
C PRO A 271 -6.84 8.86 15.81
N GLN A 272 -6.65 10.15 15.53
CA GLN A 272 -7.33 11.16 16.34
C GLN A 272 -8.83 11.16 16.03
N ASN A 273 -9.61 11.72 16.96
CA ASN A 273 -11.05 11.89 16.85
C ASN A 273 -11.87 10.58 16.83
N LEU A 274 -11.39 9.53 17.50
CA LEU A 274 -12.14 8.30 17.74
C LEU A 274 -13.54 8.60 18.31
N PRO A 275 -14.55 7.79 17.96
CA PRO A 275 -15.91 7.96 18.48
C PRO A 275 -15.97 7.78 20.00
N PHE A 276 -17.11 8.14 20.59
CA PHE A 276 -17.39 7.96 22.02
C PHE A 276 -16.37 8.63 22.97
N ASN A 277 -15.68 9.66 22.48
CA ASN A 277 -14.62 10.39 23.18
C ASN A 277 -13.49 9.48 23.68
N PHE A 278 -13.13 8.44 22.92
CA PHE A 278 -12.08 7.50 23.32
C PHE A 278 -10.71 8.17 23.50
N ASN A 279 -10.33 9.15 22.66
CA ASN A 279 -9.08 9.90 22.86
C ASN A 279 -9.05 10.57 24.25
N ARG A 280 -10.16 11.21 24.64
CA ARG A 280 -10.29 11.82 25.98
C ARG A 280 -10.15 10.77 27.08
N LYS A 281 -10.81 9.62 26.94
CA LYS A 281 -10.75 8.53 27.92
C LYS A 281 -9.34 7.96 28.05
N LEU A 282 -8.60 7.80 26.95
CA LEU A 282 -7.20 7.37 26.96
C LEU A 282 -6.31 8.38 27.70
N ASN A 283 -6.48 9.68 27.43
CA ASN A 283 -5.70 10.74 28.08
C ASN A 283 -5.93 10.81 29.59
N PHE A 284 -7.15 10.53 30.07
CA PHE A 284 -7.47 10.52 31.51
C PHE A 284 -7.20 9.19 32.22
N ALA A 285 -6.83 8.13 31.49
CA ALA A 285 -6.56 6.82 32.09
C ALA A 285 -5.25 6.85 32.87
N LYS A 286 -5.32 6.59 34.19
CA LYS A 286 -4.18 6.68 35.10
C LYS A 286 -3.36 5.40 35.20
N THR A 287 -3.94 4.26 34.83
CA THR A 287 -3.30 2.94 34.96
C THR A 287 -3.31 2.18 33.65
N ASP A 288 -2.34 1.29 33.46
CA ASP A 288 -2.25 0.45 32.25
C ASP A 288 -3.46 -0.47 32.08
N LYS A 289 -4.03 -0.95 33.19
CA LYS A 289 -5.28 -1.74 33.15
C LYS A 289 -6.45 -0.93 32.60
N GLN A 290 -6.58 0.34 32.97
CA GLN A 290 -7.60 1.23 32.44
C GLN A 290 -7.37 1.50 30.95
N LYS A 291 -6.13 1.79 30.55
CA LYS A 291 -5.73 1.97 29.15
C LYS A 291 -6.11 0.75 28.33
N LYS A 292 -5.63 -0.45 28.68
CA LYS A 292 -5.95 -1.71 27.98
C LYS A 292 -7.44 -1.98 27.84
N LYS A 293 -8.25 -1.65 28.87
CA LYS A 293 -9.72 -1.78 28.80
C LYS A 293 -10.34 -0.83 27.77
N ILE A 294 -9.82 0.39 27.66
CA ILE A 294 -10.26 1.37 26.66
C ILE A 294 -9.79 0.94 25.28
N GLU A 295 -8.53 0.51 25.12
CA GLU A 295 -7.99 -0.02 23.86
C GLU A 295 -8.82 -1.20 23.35
N LYS A 296 -9.18 -2.14 24.23
CA LYS A 296 -10.07 -3.24 23.87
C LYS A 296 -11.40 -2.75 23.30
N LYS A 297 -12.02 -1.75 23.93
CA LYS A 297 -13.27 -1.15 23.44
C LYS A 297 -13.09 -0.45 22.10
N ILE A 298 -11.98 0.24 21.89
CA ILE A 298 -11.65 0.87 20.61
C ILE A 298 -11.57 -0.20 19.51
N ASN A 299 -10.85 -1.30 19.78
CA ASN A 299 -10.74 -2.44 18.88
C ASN A 299 -12.10 -3.12 18.60
N GLU A 300 -12.94 -3.30 19.62
CA GLU A 300 -14.32 -3.82 19.48
C GLU A 300 -15.19 -2.88 18.61
N THR A 301 -14.89 -1.58 18.62
CA THR A 301 -15.50 -0.59 17.72
C THR A 301 -14.79 -0.47 16.37
N GLY A 302 -13.94 -1.43 15.99
CA GLY A 302 -13.37 -1.58 14.65
C GLY A 302 -12.17 -0.69 14.31
N PHE A 303 -11.64 0.07 15.26
CA PHE A 303 -10.44 0.88 15.05
C PHE A 303 -9.21 0.15 15.60
N SER A 304 -8.12 0.16 14.87
CA SER A 304 -6.80 -0.33 15.28
C SER A 304 -5.82 0.84 15.46
N LYS A 305 -4.67 0.55 16.05
CA LYS A 305 -3.56 1.49 16.04
C LYS A 305 -2.89 1.50 14.66
N ILE A 306 -2.49 2.68 14.22
CA ILE A 306 -1.71 2.93 13.02
C ILE A 306 -0.24 2.96 13.40
N LEU A 307 0.61 2.35 12.56
CA LEU A 307 2.06 2.47 12.66
C LEU A 307 2.53 3.59 11.73
N TYR A 308 3.06 4.66 12.32
CA TYR A 308 3.60 5.80 11.62
C TYR A 308 5.12 5.69 11.51
N PHE A 309 5.66 5.87 10.31
CA PHE A 309 7.11 5.85 10.05
C PHE A 309 7.59 7.20 9.52
N GLY A 310 8.82 7.55 9.88
CA GLY A 310 9.47 8.76 9.38
C GLY A 310 9.04 10.06 10.07
N ASN A 311 8.37 9.98 11.23
CA ASN A 311 7.96 11.14 12.06
C ASN A 311 9.11 11.78 12.86
N ASN A 312 10.34 11.27 12.76
CA ASN A 312 11.47 11.90 13.43
C ASN A 312 11.67 13.30 12.88
N ASN A 313 11.79 14.29 13.78
CA ASN A 313 11.98 15.74 13.57
C ASN A 313 13.24 16.13 12.76
N ASN A 314 13.53 15.47 11.65
CA ASN A 314 14.48 15.96 10.67
C ASN A 314 13.74 16.92 9.73
N ARG A 315 13.49 18.12 10.25
CA ARG A 315 13.42 19.31 9.41
C ARG A 315 14.64 19.30 8.49
N ASN A 316 14.43 19.25 7.19
CA ASN A 316 15.19 20.01 6.17
C ASN A 316 14.99 19.37 4.78
N VAL A 317 13.81 19.55 4.21
CA VAL A 317 13.69 19.65 2.76
C VAL A 317 12.97 20.97 2.49
N ASN A 318 13.74 22.06 2.45
CA ASN A 318 13.23 23.30 1.94
C ASN A 318 13.24 23.21 0.41
N GLU A 319 12.07 23.43 -0.22
CA GLU A 319 12.00 23.86 -1.62
C GLU A 319 12.76 25.18 -1.75
N TYR A 320 13.70 25.28 -2.69
CA TYR A 320 14.39 26.54 -2.97
C TYR A 320 14.56 26.81 -4.46
N ASP A 321 14.50 28.12 -4.71
CA ASP A 321 14.45 28.88 -5.95
C ASP A 321 15.78 28.88 -6.72
N GLU A 322 15.71 28.83 -8.04
CA GLU A 322 16.87 28.70 -8.94
C GLU A 322 17.59 30.04 -9.14
N SER A 323 18.77 30.21 -8.52
CA SER A 323 19.77 31.10 -9.10
C SER A 323 21.21 30.64 -8.86
N HIS A 324 21.87 30.27 -9.97
CA HIS A 324 23.32 30.32 -10.21
C HIS A 324 24.26 29.67 -9.18
N ARG A 325 24.18 28.33 -9.00
CA ARG A 325 25.26 27.46 -8.49
C ARG A 325 25.18 26.08 -9.18
N LYS A 326 26.27 25.28 -9.13
CA LYS A 326 26.33 23.90 -9.70
C LYS A 326 25.03 23.15 -9.38
N SER A 327 24.39 22.55 -10.39
CA SER A 327 23.05 21.96 -10.22
C SER A 327 23.03 20.97 -9.04
N LEU A 328 22.11 21.26 -8.10
CA LEU A 328 21.73 20.32 -7.06
C LEU A 328 21.14 19.10 -7.76
N HIS A 329 21.67 17.91 -7.46
CA HIS A 329 21.09 16.67 -7.96
C HIS A 329 21.03 15.63 -6.86
N TRP A 330 20.01 14.79 -6.93
CA TRP A 330 19.90 13.63 -6.08
C TRP A 330 20.85 12.55 -6.59
N ARG A 331 21.70 12.04 -5.71
CA ARG A 331 22.24 10.70 -5.88
C ARG A 331 21.20 9.71 -5.38
N ARG A 332 20.72 8.84 -6.27
CA ARG A 332 19.72 7.83 -5.93
C ARG A 332 20.17 6.94 -4.79
N GLY A 333 19.21 6.55 -3.96
CA GLY A 333 19.38 5.50 -2.98
C GLY A 333 19.31 4.14 -3.66
N HIS A 334 19.75 3.10 -2.97
CA HIS A 334 19.55 1.72 -3.41
C HIS A 334 19.50 0.79 -2.21
N TRP A 335 18.97 -0.39 -2.44
CA TRP A 335 19.01 -1.49 -1.49
C TRP A 335 20.25 -2.36 -1.73
N ARG A 336 20.91 -2.76 -0.65
CA ARG A 336 22.08 -3.64 -0.72
C ARG A 336 21.84 -4.90 0.09
N LYS A 337 21.89 -6.05 -0.57
CA LYS A 337 22.03 -7.37 0.06
C LYS A 337 23.46 -7.50 0.55
N GLN A 338 23.65 -7.61 1.86
CA GLN A 338 24.97 -7.78 2.47
C GLN A 338 25.05 -9.12 3.21
N LEU A 339 25.96 -10.00 2.76
CA LEU A 339 26.29 -11.22 3.48
C LEU A 339 26.88 -10.90 4.86
N PHE A 340 26.51 -11.67 5.87
CA PHE A 340 27.06 -11.59 7.22
C PHE A 340 26.96 -12.94 7.94
N GLY A 341 27.32 -12.98 9.23
CA GLY A 341 27.22 -14.19 10.05
C GLY A 341 28.38 -15.16 9.84
N LYS A 342 28.23 -16.36 10.38
CA LYS A 342 29.26 -17.41 10.27
C LYS A 342 29.35 -17.87 8.81
N ASP A 343 30.56 -17.89 8.26
CA ASP A 343 30.86 -18.32 6.89
C ASP A 343 30.03 -17.59 5.80
N LEU A 344 29.58 -16.36 6.09
CA LEU A 344 28.79 -15.50 5.19
C LEU A 344 27.48 -16.14 4.68
N GLN A 345 26.89 -17.03 5.47
CA GLN A 345 25.65 -17.74 5.10
C GLN A 345 24.37 -16.93 5.36
N GLU A 346 24.46 -15.84 6.13
CA GLU A 346 23.30 -15.01 6.46
C GLU A 346 23.27 -13.75 5.58
N ASN A 347 22.07 -13.24 5.29
CA ASN A 347 21.87 -12.06 4.46
C ASN A 347 21.14 -10.97 5.23
N LYS A 348 21.61 -9.73 5.13
CA LYS A 348 20.86 -8.56 5.63
C LYS A 348 20.63 -7.55 4.51
N LEU A 349 19.41 -7.05 4.44
CA LEU A 349 19.02 -5.95 3.57
C LEU A 349 19.42 -4.63 4.22
N ILE A 350 20.08 -3.75 3.47
CA ILE A 350 20.48 -2.41 3.93
C ILE A 350 19.98 -1.37 2.96
N TRP A 351 19.24 -0.39 3.46
CA TRP A 351 18.90 0.80 2.69
C TRP A 351 20.04 1.80 2.69
N ILE A 352 20.60 2.08 1.52
CA ILE A 352 21.49 3.22 1.31
C ILE A 352 20.63 4.37 0.84
N ARG A 353 20.36 5.31 1.76
CA ARG A 353 19.44 6.43 1.51
C ARG A 353 19.92 7.32 0.36
N PRO A 354 19.01 7.91 -0.42
CA PRO A 354 19.36 8.94 -1.38
C PRO A 354 19.97 10.15 -0.65
N VAL A 355 20.89 10.83 -1.33
CA VAL A 355 21.58 12.02 -0.77
C VAL A 355 21.53 13.14 -1.79
N LEU A 356 21.18 14.34 -1.34
CA LEU A 356 21.28 15.54 -2.16
C LEU A 356 22.74 15.99 -2.23
N ILE A 357 23.30 16.05 -3.43
CA ILE A 357 24.70 16.43 -3.68
C ILE A 357 24.77 17.94 -3.99
N ASN A 358 25.88 18.59 -3.59
CA ASN A 358 26.17 20.03 -3.74
C ASN A 358 25.40 20.98 -2.81
N LYS A 359 24.86 20.48 -1.68
CA LYS A 359 24.33 21.33 -0.59
C LYS A 359 25.48 22.12 0.04
N THR A 360 25.39 23.46 0.09
CA THR A 360 26.40 24.29 0.78
C THR A 360 26.00 24.57 2.23
N ASP A 361 26.98 24.78 3.13
CA ASP A 361 26.74 25.09 4.55
C ASP A 361 25.92 26.38 4.75
N GLU A 362 25.88 27.26 3.74
CA GLU A 362 25.03 28.47 3.71
C GLU A 362 23.52 28.14 3.62
N ASP A 363 23.16 26.95 3.11
CA ASP A 363 21.77 26.51 2.94
C ASP A 363 21.17 25.89 4.24
N ILE A 364 21.93 25.91 5.35
CA ILE A 364 21.58 25.18 6.59
C ILE A 364 21.21 26.10 7.77
N LEU A 365 21.41 27.44 7.74
CA LEU A 365 21.06 28.31 8.88
C LEU A 365 20.73 29.77 8.49
N PRO A 366 19.63 30.37 9.00
CA PRO A 366 19.74 31.64 9.69
C PRO A 366 20.17 31.35 11.14
N LYS A 367 21.39 31.78 11.49
CA LYS A 367 21.95 31.71 12.84
C LYS A 367 20.90 32.18 13.87
N GLY A 368 20.60 31.32 14.84
CA GLY A 368 19.88 31.71 16.05
C GLY A 368 20.62 32.85 16.77
N HIS A 369 19.85 33.75 17.38
CA HIS A 369 20.32 34.93 18.09
C HIS A 369 21.42 34.60 19.11
N VAL A 370 22.51 35.36 19.05
CA VAL A 370 23.49 35.44 20.14
C VAL A 370 22.83 36.18 21.30
N TYR A 371 22.68 35.53 22.44
CA TYR A 371 22.37 36.22 23.69
C TYR A 371 23.69 36.67 24.32
N GLU A 372 23.86 37.97 24.55
CA GLU A 372 24.86 38.46 25.48
C GLU A 372 24.40 38.14 26.91
N VAL A 373 25.08 37.20 27.56
CA VAL A 373 25.03 37.04 29.01
C VAL A 373 25.96 38.08 29.62
N LYS A 374 25.40 39.08 30.32
CA LYS A 374 26.19 39.86 31.27
C LYS A 374 26.13 39.18 32.63
N THR A 375 27.24 38.57 33.01
CA THR A 375 27.54 38.18 34.40
C THR A 375 28.05 39.40 35.17
N ASN A 376 27.23 39.93 36.06
CA ASN A 376 27.52 40.30 37.46
C ASN A 376 26.33 41.02 38.09
#